data_AF-A0A553DVB6-F1
#
_entry.id   AF-A0A553DVB6-F1
#
_cell.length_a   1.000
_cell.length_b   1.000
_cell.length_c   1.000
_cell.angle_alpha   90.00
_cell.angle_beta   90.00
_cell.angle_gamma   90.00
#
_symmetry.space_group_name_H-M   'P 1'
#
loop_
_entity.id
_entity.type
_entity.pdbx_description
1 polymer ?
#
loop_
_entity_poly.entity_id
_entity_poly.type
_entity_poly.pdbx_seq_one_letter_code
_entity_poly.pdbx_strand_id
1 'polypeptide(L)'
;MKNDNDQVENQKEIEEAKVIVKEAETYITLTLYMGLFLGLVPVVGYPIFIPEIGGRIIFIGLLLALASFIACFFTGTLFGMPKRNSKIGSENDYALNNSLVEISDWLTKIIVGLALVNLKEIPSYFLDLGEYVSASTKYKGELLNIYTISTVIYFGFLGLYIGYNYMRLVLSNKYKKVDNRLIRKALEEEKTRSHKLKEESNQKDLKINQIESIIKDKEQIAETLLKKINEPEILQTNIKSAVQKMMHSKDVNDYKKTIEQYIDKMMANAKLKLQKGLTFNNSDPQNGQWGLHAINNERELTATVIEETKGLYKIKLKLISTNPDNNPLDSSDLVLFALYNTFGDPPIRLVKVENQCAELELYSYGAFTVGAFVDKGTTELELNLGNLPDVSYYFKTINSII
;
A
#
# COMPACT_ATOMS: atom_id res chain seq x y z
N MET A 1 12.97 21.47 -18.01
CA MET A 1 13.21 21.68 -19.46
C MET A 1 12.30 20.86 -20.37
N LYS A 2 12.09 19.55 -20.18
CA LYS A 2 11.13 18.78 -21.01
C LYS A 2 9.65 19.16 -20.76
N ASN A 3 9.30 19.45 -19.50
CA ASN A 3 7.94 19.87 -19.10
C ASN A 3 7.48 21.24 -19.65
N ASP A 4 8.39 22.20 -19.88
CA ASP A 4 8.01 23.53 -20.37
C ASP A 4 7.68 23.53 -21.87
N ASN A 5 8.43 22.77 -22.67
CA ASN A 5 8.14 22.62 -24.10
C ASN A 5 6.79 21.92 -24.34
N ASP A 6 6.50 20.87 -23.57
CA ASP A 6 5.21 20.16 -23.66
C ASP A 6 4.03 21.05 -23.24
N GLN A 7 4.22 22.01 -22.32
CA GLN A 7 3.16 22.95 -21.94
C GLN A 7 2.94 24.04 -22.98
N VAL A 8 4.00 24.54 -23.62
CA VAL A 8 3.92 25.57 -24.67
C VAL A 8 3.27 25.01 -25.94
N GLU A 9 3.61 23.78 -26.33
CA GLU A 9 3.02 23.10 -27.49
C GLU A 9 1.51 22.84 -27.28
N ASN A 10 1.13 22.37 -26.10
CA ASN A 10 -0.27 22.14 -25.72
C ASN A 10 -1.08 23.44 -25.63
N GLN A 11 -0.46 24.55 -25.20
CA GLN A 11 -1.11 25.87 -25.21
C GLN A 11 -1.38 26.36 -26.64
N LYS A 12 -0.43 26.18 -27.56
CA LYS A 12 -0.57 26.56 -28.97
C LYS A 12 -1.68 25.76 -29.66
N GLU A 13 -1.74 24.44 -29.46
CA GLU A 13 -2.83 23.60 -29.98
C GLU A 13 -4.21 24.00 -29.44
N ILE A 14 -4.27 24.39 -28.15
CA ILE A 14 -5.52 24.87 -27.53
C ILE A 14 -5.96 26.21 -28.13
N GLU A 15 -5.03 27.10 -28.45
CA GLU A 15 -5.33 28.38 -29.11
C GLU A 15 -5.80 28.18 -30.55
N GLU A 16 -5.10 27.35 -31.33
CA GLU A 16 -5.50 26.99 -32.69
C GLU A 16 -6.90 26.36 -32.71
N ALA A 17 -7.19 25.43 -31.80
CA ALA A 17 -8.52 24.83 -31.66
C ALA A 17 -9.60 25.85 -31.25
N LYS A 18 -9.27 26.88 -30.46
CA LYS A 18 -10.23 27.96 -30.12
C LYS A 18 -10.52 28.81 -31.36
N VAL A 19 -9.52 29.13 -32.16
CA VAL A 19 -9.66 29.90 -33.40
C VAL A 19 -10.58 29.15 -34.37
N ILE A 20 -10.31 27.86 -34.62
CA ILE A 20 -11.12 27.01 -35.52
C ILE A 20 -12.59 26.95 -35.08
N VAL A 21 -12.87 26.79 -33.78
CA VAL A 21 -14.25 26.74 -33.28
C VAL A 21 -14.96 28.09 -33.48
N LYS A 22 -14.27 29.20 -33.21
CA LYS A 22 -14.82 30.54 -33.38
C LYS A 22 -15.08 30.86 -34.86
N GLU A 23 -14.19 30.42 -35.74
CA GLU A 23 -14.37 30.50 -37.19
C GLU A 23 -15.59 29.68 -37.62
N ALA A 24 -15.74 28.43 -37.16
CA ALA A 24 -16.90 27.61 -37.48
C ALA A 24 -18.23 28.23 -37.04
N GLU A 25 -18.29 28.79 -35.82
CA GLU A 25 -19.46 29.56 -35.35
C GLU A 25 -19.77 30.75 -36.28
N THR A 26 -18.72 31.47 -36.71
CA THR A 26 -18.86 32.63 -37.60
C THR A 26 -19.37 32.21 -38.97
N TYR A 27 -18.80 31.17 -39.58
CA TYR A 27 -19.24 30.66 -40.88
C TYR A 27 -20.68 30.16 -40.84
N ILE A 28 -21.07 29.37 -39.83
CA ILE A 28 -22.45 28.87 -39.71
C ILE A 28 -23.43 30.02 -39.55
N THR A 29 -23.09 31.02 -38.73
CA THR A 29 -23.93 32.21 -38.52
C THR A 29 -24.06 33.04 -39.79
N LEU A 30 -22.96 33.21 -40.54
CA LEU A 30 -22.97 33.90 -41.83
C LEU A 30 -23.82 33.15 -42.86
N THR A 31 -23.67 31.83 -42.96
CA THR A 31 -24.49 30.99 -43.85
C THR A 31 -25.97 31.05 -43.47
N LEU A 32 -26.29 31.08 -42.17
CA LEU A 32 -27.66 31.25 -41.70
C LEU A 32 -28.24 32.59 -42.17
N TYR A 33 -27.56 33.70 -41.92
CA TYR A 33 -28.06 35.02 -42.32
C TYR A 33 -28.17 35.18 -43.84
N MET A 34 -27.16 34.72 -44.59
CA MET A 34 -27.19 34.77 -46.06
C MET A 34 -28.29 33.86 -46.62
N GLY A 35 -28.47 32.66 -46.07
CA GLY A 35 -29.53 31.74 -46.46
C GLY A 35 -30.93 32.27 -46.15
N LEU A 36 -31.14 32.84 -44.96
CA LEU A 36 -32.41 33.49 -44.62
C LEU A 36 -32.70 34.67 -45.54
N PHE A 37 -31.71 35.52 -45.81
CA PHE A 37 -31.86 36.64 -46.72
C PHE A 37 -32.22 36.17 -48.14
N LEU A 38 -31.45 35.25 -48.71
CA LEU A 38 -31.68 34.72 -50.06
C LEU A 38 -33.02 33.99 -50.17
N GLY A 39 -33.45 33.26 -49.14
CA GLY A 39 -34.74 32.57 -49.10
C GLY A 39 -35.94 33.50 -48.95
N LEU A 40 -35.79 34.61 -48.21
CA LEU A 40 -36.87 35.57 -48.00
C LEU A 40 -37.17 36.40 -49.26
N VAL A 41 -36.17 36.63 -50.13
CA VAL A 41 -36.34 37.36 -51.39
C VAL A 41 -37.48 36.79 -52.26
N PRO A 42 -37.52 35.50 -52.62
CA PRO A 42 -38.63 34.93 -53.38
C PRO A 42 -39.92 34.79 -52.57
N VAL A 43 -39.84 34.54 -51.26
CA VAL A 43 -41.01 34.43 -50.37
C VAL A 43 -41.83 35.73 -50.35
N VAL A 44 -41.14 36.86 -50.35
CA VAL A 44 -41.75 38.20 -50.36
C VAL A 44 -41.95 38.71 -51.79
N GLY A 45 -40.96 38.49 -52.66
CA GLY A 45 -40.93 39.05 -54.01
C GLY A 45 -42.04 38.54 -54.91
N TYR A 46 -42.33 37.24 -54.92
CA TYR A 46 -43.38 36.69 -55.79
C TYR A 46 -44.78 37.24 -55.43
N PRO A 47 -45.23 37.20 -54.16
CA PRO A 47 -46.59 37.62 -53.84
C PRO A 47 -46.84 39.13 -53.90
N ILE A 48 -45.80 39.99 -53.80
CA ILE A 48 -45.96 41.45 -53.88
C ILE A 48 -46.64 41.88 -55.19
N PHE A 49 -46.42 41.13 -56.27
CA PHE A 49 -47.00 41.42 -57.58
C PHE A 49 -48.44 40.91 -57.74
N ILE A 50 -49.05 40.30 -56.71
CA ILE A 50 -50.41 39.78 -56.74
C ILE A 50 -51.34 40.76 -55.99
N PRO A 51 -52.16 41.56 -56.71
CA PRO A 51 -53.06 42.52 -56.08
C PRO A 51 -54.05 41.85 -55.13
N GLU A 52 -54.43 42.57 -54.07
CA GLU A 52 -55.42 42.19 -53.04
C GLU A 52 -55.08 40.98 -52.14
N ILE A 53 -54.41 39.95 -52.66
CA ILE A 53 -54.16 38.68 -51.95
C ILE A 53 -52.68 38.51 -51.56
N GLY A 54 -51.76 39.27 -52.18
CA GLY A 54 -50.31 39.16 -51.98
C GLY A 54 -49.87 39.11 -50.52
N GLY A 55 -50.39 40.01 -49.67
CA GLY A 55 -50.05 40.03 -48.24
C GLY A 55 -50.41 38.74 -47.48
N ARG A 56 -51.51 38.07 -47.84
CA ARG A 56 -51.90 36.78 -47.23
C ARG A 56 -50.94 35.67 -47.66
N ILE A 57 -50.53 35.66 -48.93
CA ILE A 57 -49.59 34.67 -49.46
C ILE A 57 -48.21 34.86 -48.82
N ILE A 58 -47.73 36.10 -48.62
CA ILE A 58 -46.48 36.37 -47.88
C ILE A 58 -46.56 35.78 -46.48
N PHE A 59 -47.65 36.03 -45.75
CA PHE A 59 -47.81 35.52 -44.39
C PHE A 59 -47.80 33.99 -44.34
N ILE A 60 -48.50 33.32 -45.26
CA ILE A 60 -48.49 31.86 -45.37
C ILE A 60 -47.09 31.34 -45.73
N GLY A 61 -46.40 31.98 -46.68
CA GLY A 61 -45.04 31.60 -47.06
C GLY A 61 -44.04 31.75 -45.92
N LEU A 62 -44.13 32.81 -45.13
CA LEU A 62 -43.31 33.00 -43.92
C LEU A 62 -43.59 31.93 -42.85
N LEU A 63 -44.86 31.57 -42.65
CA LEU A 63 -45.24 30.49 -41.74
C LEU A 63 -44.69 29.14 -42.20
N LEU A 64 -44.82 28.81 -43.49
CA LEU A 64 -44.28 27.59 -44.08
C LEU A 64 -42.76 27.53 -43.99
N ALA A 65 -42.09 28.65 -44.31
CA ALA A 65 -40.64 28.79 -44.20
C ALA A 65 -40.18 28.52 -42.76
N LEU A 66 -40.82 29.17 -41.77
CA LEU A 66 -40.47 29.00 -40.36
C LEU A 66 -40.73 27.58 -39.86
N ALA A 67 -41.89 27.01 -40.17
CA ALA A 67 -42.26 25.67 -39.75
C ALA A 67 -41.30 24.61 -40.33
N SER A 68 -41.01 24.71 -41.63
CA SER A 68 -40.07 23.81 -42.31
C SER A 68 -38.65 23.95 -41.75
N PHE A 69 -38.18 25.19 -41.57
CA PHE A 69 -36.86 25.47 -41.01
C PHE A 69 -36.70 24.86 -39.62
N ILE A 70 -37.64 25.09 -38.71
CA ILE A 70 -37.56 24.59 -37.33
C ILE A 70 -37.61 23.06 -37.30
N ALA A 71 -38.55 22.44 -38.02
CA ALA A 71 -38.69 20.98 -38.05
C ALA A 71 -37.42 20.31 -38.58
N CYS A 72 -36.88 20.80 -39.69
CA CYS A 72 -35.66 20.28 -40.27
C CYS A 72 -34.41 20.66 -39.48
N PHE A 73 -34.37 21.81 -38.78
CA PHE A 73 -33.27 22.18 -37.89
C PHE A 73 -33.09 21.17 -36.77
N PHE A 74 -34.16 20.82 -36.05
CA PHE A 74 -34.09 19.79 -35.01
C PHE A 74 -33.70 18.43 -35.59
N THR A 75 -34.26 18.08 -36.75
CA THR A 75 -33.85 16.86 -37.46
C THR A 75 -32.35 16.88 -37.78
N GLY A 76 -31.82 17.99 -38.25
CA GLY A 76 -30.40 18.20 -38.52
C GLY A 76 -29.55 18.02 -37.26
N THR A 77 -29.99 18.59 -36.13
CA THR A 77 -29.28 18.42 -34.85
C THR A 77 -29.22 16.97 -34.39
N LEU A 78 -30.24 16.15 -34.67
CA LEU A 78 -30.22 14.72 -34.35
C LEU A 78 -29.12 14.00 -35.15
N PHE A 79 -29.09 14.20 -36.47
CA PHE A 79 -28.07 13.63 -37.36
C PHE A 79 -26.66 14.17 -37.11
N GLY A 80 -26.55 15.42 -36.65
CA GLY A 80 -25.28 16.06 -36.32
C GLY A 80 -24.73 15.62 -34.96
N MET A 81 -25.50 14.90 -34.15
CA MET A 81 -25.11 14.52 -32.81
C MET A 81 -23.90 13.57 -32.83
N PRO A 82 -22.79 13.91 -32.15
CA PRO A 82 -21.58 13.09 -32.18
C PRO A 82 -21.81 11.77 -31.45
N LYS A 83 -21.37 10.67 -32.07
CA LYS A 83 -21.31 9.36 -31.38
C LYS A 83 -20.16 9.39 -30.37
N ARG A 84 -20.47 9.10 -29.11
CA ARG A 84 -19.45 9.00 -28.07
C ARG A 84 -18.96 7.56 -27.98
N ASN A 85 -17.70 7.32 -28.32
CA ASN A 85 -17.07 6.02 -28.06
C ASN A 85 -16.69 5.95 -26.58
N SER A 86 -17.37 5.12 -25.81
CA SER A 86 -17.07 4.84 -24.40
C SER A 86 -15.74 4.12 -24.17
N LYS A 87 -14.98 3.82 -25.23
CA LYS A 87 -13.74 3.03 -25.17
C LYS A 87 -12.48 3.84 -24.83
N ILE A 88 -12.56 5.16 -24.69
CA ILE A 88 -11.42 5.98 -24.30
C ILE A 88 -11.39 6.12 -22.76
N GLY A 89 -10.72 5.15 -22.13
CA GLY A 89 -9.91 5.37 -20.92
C GLY A 89 -10.60 5.32 -19.56
N SER A 90 -10.16 4.32 -18.77
CA SER A 90 -10.10 4.25 -17.30
C SER A 90 -11.38 3.92 -16.52
N GLU A 91 -11.20 2.99 -15.57
CA GLU A 91 -12.10 2.52 -14.51
C GLU A 91 -12.57 3.61 -13.52
N ASN A 92 -12.59 4.89 -13.92
CA ASN A 92 -13.12 5.96 -13.08
C ASN A 92 -14.57 6.23 -13.48
N ASP A 93 -15.46 6.04 -12.50
CA ASP A 93 -16.92 5.96 -12.54
C ASP A 93 -17.66 7.24 -12.98
N TYR A 94 -16.98 8.15 -13.69
CA TYR A 94 -17.57 9.34 -14.28
C TYR A 94 -17.99 9.08 -15.73
N ALA A 95 -18.88 8.10 -15.90
CA ALA A 95 -19.62 7.93 -17.14
C ALA A 95 -20.62 9.08 -17.27
N LEU A 96 -20.24 10.13 -17.99
CA LEU A 96 -21.13 11.25 -18.31
C LEU A 96 -22.43 10.73 -18.94
N ASN A 97 -23.59 11.27 -18.57
CA ASN A 97 -24.88 10.82 -19.11
C ASN A 97 -24.88 10.85 -20.65
N ASN A 98 -25.12 9.71 -21.30
CA ASN A 98 -25.20 9.56 -22.75
C ASN A 98 -26.61 9.28 -23.28
N SER A 99 -27.63 9.31 -22.42
CA SER A 99 -29.02 8.95 -22.77
C SER A 99 -29.51 9.68 -24.01
N LEU A 100 -29.25 10.98 -24.15
CA LEU A 100 -29.65 11.75 -25.33
C LEU A 100 -28.95 11.30 -26.62
N VAL A 101 -27.69 10.86 -26.55
CA VAL A 101 -26.94 10.35 -27.71
C VAL A 101 -27.47 9.01 -28.16
N GLU A 102 -27.75 8.12 -27.21
CA GLU A 102 -28.41 6.84 -27.49
C GLU A 102 -29.80 7.08 -28.07
N ILE A 103 -30.53 8.07 -27.51
CA ILE A 103 -31.85 8.44 -27.99
C ILE A 103 -31.82 8.89 -29.44
N SER A 104 -30.88 9.75 -29.78
CA SER A 104 -30.69 10.22 -31.14
C SER A 104 -30.31 9.09 -32.11
N ASP A 105 -29.47 8.12 -31.70
CA ASP A 105 -29.06 7.01 -32.58
C ASP A 105 -30.23 6.08 -32.94
N TRP A 106 -31.11 5.75 -31.99
CA TRP A 106 -32.30 4.96 -32.33
C TRP A 106 -33.30 5.78 -33.15
N LEU A 107 -33.50 7.06 -32.82
CA LEU A 107 -34.46 7.90 -33.50
C LEU A 107 -34.05 8.15 -34.96
N THR A 108 -32.78 8.44 -35.22
CA THR A 108 -32.27 8.62 -36.58
C THR A 108 -32.43 7.36 -37.43
N LYS A 109 -32.23 6.16 -36.87
CA LYS A 109 -32.50 4.89 -37.56
C LYS A 109 -33.97 4.73 -37.92
N ILE A 110 -34.89 5.09 -37.02
CA ILE A 110 -36.34 5.05 -37.30
C ILE A 110 -36.70 6.04 -38.41
N ILE A 111 -36.22 7.29 -38.33
CA ILE A 111 -36.48 8.33 -39.33
C ILE A 111 -35.99 7.89 -40.71
N VAL A 112 -34.73 7.41 -40.81
CA VAL A 112 -34.17 6.94 -42.08
C VAL A 112 -34.93 5.72 -42.60
N GLY A 113 -35.27 4.77 -41.72
CA GLY A 113 -36.02 3.57 -42.09
C GLY A 113 -37.40 3.89 -42.66
N LEU A 114 -38.18 4.72 -41.95
CA LEU A 114 -39.52 5.15 -42.39
C LEU A 114 -39.45 6.01 -43.65
N ALA A 115 -38.45 6.89 -43.77
CA ALA A 115 -38.27 7.72 -44.96
C ALA A 115 -37.94 6.87 -46.20
N LEU A 116 -37.11 5.82 -46.06
CA LEU A 116 -36.79 4.92 -47.16
C LEU A 116 -38.01 4.11 -47.63
N VAL A 117 -38.82 3.62 -46.69
CA VAL A 117 -40.04 2.85 -47.01
C VAL A 117 -41.07 3.72 -47.73
N ASN A 118 -41.26 4.97 -47.27
CA ASN A 118 -42.28 5.88 -47.80
C ASN A 118 -41.75 6.85 -48.88
N LEU A 119 -40.53 6.65 -49.40
CA LEU A 119 -39.85 7.59 -50.30
C LEU A 119 -40.68 7.93 -51.55
N LYS A 120 -41.45 6.95 -52.06
CA LYS A 120 -42.29 7.11 -53.26
C LYS A 120 -43.50 8.01 -53.04
N GLU A 121 -43.95 8.17 -51.80
CA GLU A 121 -45.14 8.98 -51.46
C GLU A 121 -44.78 10.45 -51.25
N ILE A 122 -43.52 10.76 -50.94
CA ILE A 122 -43.04 12.11 -50.64
C ILE A 122 -43.42 13.14 -51.72
N PRO A 123 -43.26 12.88 -53.04
CA PRO A 123 -43.69 13.84 -54.06
C PRO A 123 -45.19 14.16 -54.03
N SER A 124 -46.06 13.18 -53.74
CA SER A 124 -47.51 13.40 -53.64
C SER A 124 -47.83 14.35 -52.50
N TYR A 125 -47.23 14.14 -51.32
CA TYR A 125 -47.46 15.02 -50.17
C TYR A 125 -47.08 16.49 -50.43
N PHE A 126 -46.03 16.74 -51.24
CA PHE A 126 -45.67 18.10 -51.64
C PHE A 126 -46.69 18.71 -52.61
N LEU A 127 -47.20 17.94 -53.56
CA LEU A 127 -48.24 18.40 -54.48
C LEU A 127 -49.54 18.71 -53.73
N ASP A 128 -49.98 17.81 -52.85
CA ASP A 128 -51.17 17.97 -52.01
C ASP A 128 -51.06 19.22 -51.11
N LEU A 129 -49.86 19.50 -50.57
CA LEU A 129 -49.62 20.72 -49.79
C LEU A 129 -49.75 21.99 -50.64
N GLY A 130 -49.21 21.98 -51.86
CA GLY A 130 -49.38 23.08 -52.81
C GLY A 130 -50.85 23.34 -53.12
N GLU A 131 -51.59 22.28 -53.43
CA GLU A 131 -53.03 22.34 -53.67
C GLU A 131 -53.82 22.84 -52.45
N TYR A 132 -53.47 22.39 -51.25
CA TYR A 132 -54.09 22.86 -50.01
C TYR A 132 -53.91 24.37 -49.80
N VAL A 133 -52.70 24.90 -50.05
CA VAL A 133 -52.42 26.34 -49.94
C VAL A 133 -53.14 27.12 -51.04
N SER A 134 -53.19 26.59 -52.26
CA SER A 134 -53.94 27.15 -53.38
C SER A 134 -55.44 27.24 -53.09
N ALA A 135 -56.03 26.18 -52.54
CA ALA A 135 -57.42 26.15 -52.11
C ALA A 135 -57.69 27.17 -50.97
N SER A 136 -56.78 27.27 -50.01
CA SER A 136 -56.90 28.16 -48.84
C SER A 136 -56.85 29.65 -49.22
N THR A 137 -56.11 30.00 -50.27
CA THR A 137 -55.98 31.39 -50.74
C THR A 137 -57.02 31.78 -51.78
N LYS A 138 -57.80 30.81 -52.30
CA LYS A 138 -58.72 30.97 -53.45
C LYS A 138 -58.03 31.47 -54.72
N TYR A 139 -56.71 31.38 -54.79
CA TYR A 139 -55.90 31.81 -55.93
C TYR A 139 -55.52 30.59 -56.77
N LYS A 140 -56.14 30.45 -57.95
CA LYS A 140 -55.85 29.36 -58.88
C LYS A 140 -54.68 29.73 -59.79
N GLY A 141 -53.47 29.39 -59.39
CA GLY A 141 -52.28 29.54 -60.23
C GLY A 141 -51.24 28.46 -59.92
N GLU A 142 -50.73 27.80 -60.96
CA GLU A 142 -49.67 26.78 -60.84
C GLU A 142 -48.40 27.34 -60.16
N LEU A 143 -48.14 28.63 -60.35
CA LEU A 143 -47.04 29.37 -59.71
C LEU A 143 -47.13 29.37 -58.18
N LEU A 144 -48.34 29.33 -57.59
CA LEU A 144 -48.51 29.29 -56.14
C LEU A 144 -48.13 27.91 -55.56
N ASN A 145 -48.39 26.83 -56.30
CA ASN A 145 -47.96 25.49 -55.92
C ASN A 145 -46.42 25.42 -55.93
N ILE A 146 -45.79 25.94 -56.99
CA ILE A 146 -44.33 26.02 -57.10
C ILE A 146 -43.76 26.85 -55.94
N TYR A 147 -44.33 28.03 -55.66
CA TYR A 147 -43.95 28.89 -54.54
C TYR A 147 -44.00 28.13 -53.19
N THR A 148 -45.09 27.41 -52.94
CA THR A 148 -45.31 26.66 -51.70
C THR A 148 -44.27 25.55 -51.54
N ILE A 149 -44.12 24.71 -52.57
CA ILE A 149 -43.20 23.56 -52.55
C ILE A 149 -41.76 24.03 -52.43
N SER A 150 -41.35 25.02 -53.23
CA SER A 150 -39.99 25.57 -53.19
C SER A 150 -39.67 26.22 -51.84
N THR A 151 -40.63 26.89 -51.21
CA THR A 151 -40.45 27.48 -49.87
C THR A 151 -40.17 26.40 -48.84
N VAL A 152 -40.99 25.34 -48.79
CA VAL A 152 -40.80 24.24 -47.83
C VAL A 152 -39.48 23.52 -48.06
N ILE A 153 -39.16 23.19 -49.31
CA ILE A 153 -37.91 22.50 -49.66
C ILE A 153 -36.69 23.35 -49.27
N TYR A 154 -36.66 24.62 -49.69
CA TYR A 154 -35.52 25.50 -49.44
C TYR A 154 -35.25 25.67 -47.94
N PHE A 155 -36.27 26.08 -47.18
CA PHE A 155 -36.12 26.33 -45.75
C PHE A 155 -35.92 25.03 -44.96
N GLY A 156 -36.45 23.90 -45.46
CA GLY A 156 -36.20 22.58 -44.89
C GLY A 156 -34.74 22.18 -45.03
N PHE A 157 -34.17 22.28 -46.23
CA PHE A 157 -32.74 22.00 -46.45
C PHE A 157 -31.84 22.98 -45.69
N LEU A 158 -32.19 24.27 -45.66
CA LEU A 158 -31.44 25.27 -44.88
C LEU A 158 -31.46 24.93 -43.39
N GLY A 159 -32.63 24.59 -42.84
CA GLY A 159 -32.80 24.17 -41.45
C GLY A 159 -31.96 22.92 -41.15
N LEU A 160 -32.09 21.88 -41.97
CA LEU A 160 -31.32 20.63 -41.85
C LEU A 160 -29.81 20.89 -41.85
N TYR A 161 -29.33 21.67 -42.82
CA TYR A 161 -27.91 22.00 -42.97
C TYR A 161 -27.38 22.78 -41.76
N ILE A 162 -28.10 23.83 -41.33
CA ILE A 162 -27.70 24.65 -40.19
C ILE A 162 -27.74 23.82 -38.90
N GLY A 163 -28.80 23.07 -38.65
CA GLY A 163 -28.94 22.23 -37.45
C GLY A 163 -27.85 21.16 -37.36
N TYR A 164 -27.56 20.49 -38.47
CA TYR A 164 -26.50 19.50 -38.56
C TYR A 164 -25.12 20.08 -38.24
N ASN A 165 -24.74 21.16 -38.94
CA ASN A 165 -23.42 21.76 -38.76
C ASN A 165 -23.29 22.46 -37.39
N TYR A 166 -24.36 23.06 -36.88
CA TYR A 166 -24.37 23.65 -35.55
C TYR A 166 -24.11 22.61 -34.47
N MET A 167 -24.84 21.48 -34.49
CA MET A 167 -24.60 20.39 -33.54
C MET A 167 -23.17 19.84 -33.66
N ARG A 168 -22.73 19.56 -34.90
CA ARG A 168 -21.47 18.88 -35.17
C ARG A 168 -20.24 19.73 -34.89
N LEU A 169 -20.24 21.00 -35.32
CA LEU A 169 -19.07 21.88 -35.27
C LEU A 169 -19.06 22.81 -34.05
N VAL A 170 -20.22 23.21 -33.54
CA VAL A 170 -20.31 24.16 -32.42
C VAL A 170 -20.59 23.44 -31.11
N LEU A 171 -21.73 22.74 -31.03
CA LEU A 171 -22.23 22.21 -29.76
C LEU A 171 -21.40 21.03 -29.25
N SER A 172 -21.02 20.11 -30.14
CA SER A 172 -20.09 19.00 -29.85
C SER A 172 -18.79 19.47 -29.21
N ASN A 173 -18.20 20.55 -29.75
CA ASN A 173 -16.97 21.12 -29.22
C ASN A 173 -17.16 21.79 -27.86
N LYS A 174 -18.32 22.38 -27.58
CA LYS A 174 -18.67 22.93 -26.27
C LYS A 174 -18.82 21.81 -25.23
N TYR A 175 -19.52 20.72 -25.55
CA TYR A 175 -19.65 19.57 -24.66
C TYR A 175 -18.29 18.96 -24.32
N LYS A 176 -17.45 18.70 -25.33
CA LYS A 176 -16.09 18.17 -25.12
C LYS A 176 -15.27 19.04 -24.16
N LYS A 177 -15.37 20.38 -24.25
CA LYS A 177 -14.65 21.30 -23.35
C LYS A 177 -15.15 21.22 -21.91
N VAL A 178 -16.46 21.11 -21.70
CA VAL A 178 -17.05 20.96 -20.36
C VAL A 178 -16.64 19.63 -19.75
N ASP A 179 -16.76 18.55 -20.51
CA ASP A 179 -16.42 17.20 -20.09
C ASP A 179 -14.94 17.08 -19.69
N ASN A 180 -14.04 17.59 -20.53
CA ASN A 180 -12.60 17.60 -20.23
C ASN A 180 -12.26 18.40 -18.97
N ARG A 181 -13.00 19.48 -18.67
CA ARG A 181 -12.80 20.25 -17.43
C ARG A 181 -13.22 19.45 -16.20
N LEU A 182 -14.33 18.72 -16.28
CA LEU A 182 -14.80 17.86 -15.19
C LEU A 182 -13.80 16.74 -14.91
N ILE A 183 -13.33 16.05 -15.96
CA ILE A 183 -12.34 14.98 -15.84
C ILE A 183 -11.03 15.50 -15.24
N ARG A 184 -10.54 16.67 -15.69
CA ARG A 184 -9.32 17.27 -15.13
C ARG A 184 -9.44 17.59 -13.64
N LYS A 185 -10.58 18.14 -13.20
CA LYS A 185 -10.82 18.41 -11.78
C LYS A 185 -10.79 17.13 -10.94
N ALA A 186 -11.49 16.09 -11.38
CA ALA A 186 -11.48 14.80 -10.69
C ALA A 186 -10.06 14.21 -10.61
N LEU A 187 -9.27 14.31 -11.69
CA LEU A 187 -7.89 13.85 -11.71
C LEU A 187 -6.99 14.66 -10.78
N GLU A 188 -7.17 15.97 -10.68
CA GLU A 188 -6.44 16.83 -9.74
C GLU A 188 -6.78 16.47 -8.28
N GLU A 189 -8.05 16.22 -7.98
CA GLU A 189 -8.50 15.76 -6.66
C GLU A 189 -7.87 14.42 -6.29
N GLU A 190 -7.84 13.47 -7.23
CA GLU A 190 -7.25 12.14 -7.02
C GLU A 190 -5.72 12.20 -6.84
N LYS A 191 -5.03 13.02 -7.64
CA LYS A 191 -3.59 13.29 -7.46
C LYS A 191 -3.30 13.92 -6.11
N THR A 192 -4.12 14.86 -5.67
CA THR A 192 -3.97 15.51 -4.35
C THR A 192 -4.13 14.49 -3.23
N ARG A 193 -5.10 13.57 -3.35
CA ARG A 193 -5.30 12.47 -2.39
C ARG A 193 -4.11 11.52 -2.36
N SER A 194 -3.60 11.14 -3.53
CA SER A 194 -2.42 10.29 -3.67
C SER A 194 -1.17 10.94 -3.06
N HIS A 195 -0.98 12.25 -3.25
CA HIS A 195 0.12 12.99 -2.65
C HIS A 195 0.05 12.99 -1.12
N LYS A 196 -1.14 13.27 -0.55
CA LYS A 196 -1.35 13.23 0.91
C LYS A 196 -1.05 11.84 1.48
N LEU A 197 -1.53 10.78 0.84
CA LEU A 197 -1.26 9.41 1.27
C LEU A 197 0.25 9.07 1.24
N LYS A 198 0.96 9.54 0.21
CA LYS A 198 2.41 9.35 0.10
C LYS A 198 3.17 10.10 1.19
N GLU A 199 2.75 11.31 1.52
CA GLU A 199 3.33 12.12 2.60
C GLU A 199 3.09 11.48 3.98
N GLU A 200 1.88 10.97 4.23
CA GLU A 200 1.56 10.20 5.44
C GLU A 200 2.39 8.91 5.54
N SER A 201 2.61 8.21 4.42
CA SER A 201 3.48 7.02 4.39
C SER A 201 4.91 7.37 4.77
N ASN A 202 5.50 8.40 4.14
CA ASN A 202 6.86 8.85 4.45
C ASN A 202 7.01 9.23 5.93
N GLN A 203 6.00 9.87 6.54
CA GLN A 203 6.03 10.18 7.97
C GLN A 203 6.00 8.92 8.85
N LYS A 204 5.25 7.89 8.46
CA LYS A 204 5.24 6.60 9.17
C LYS A 204 6.59 5.91 9.06
N ASP A 205 7.22 5.92 7.89
CA ASP A 205 8.54 5.33 7.67
C ASP A 205 9.61 6.02 8.54
N LEU A 206 9.56 7.34 8.67
CA LEU A 206 10.44 8.08 9.59
C LEU A 206 10.26 7.65 11.05
N LYS A 207 9.02 7.42 11.49
CA LYS A 207 8.74 6.93 12.86
C LYS A 207 9.18 5.49 13.07
N ILE A 208 9.04 4.63 12.05
CA ILE A 208 9.53 3.25 12.11
C ILE A 208 11.05 3.24 12.30
N ASN A 209 11.78 4.01 11.50
CA ASN A 209 13.24 4.12 11.61
C ASN A 209 13.68 4.61 13.01
N GLN A 210 12.94 5.56 13.60
CA GLN A 210 13.19 6.01 14.98
C GLN A 210 12.94 4.92 16.02
N ILE A 211 11.90 4.12 15.85
CA ILE A 211 11.60 2.99 16.74
C ILE A 211 12.69 1.92 16.62
N GLU A 212 13.14 1.60 15.41
CA GLU A 212 14.22 0.62 15.18
C GLU A 212 15.53 1.04 15.86
N SER A 213 15.91 2.34 15.80
CA SER A 213 17.10 2.82 16.52
C SER A 213 16.95 2.70 18.04
N ILE A 214 15.77 3.01 18.58
CA ILE A 214 15.51 2.89 20.02
C ILE A 214 15.58 1.42 20.49
N ILE A 215 15.04 0.49 19.70
CA ILE A 215 15.10 -0.94 20.02
C ILE A 215 16.56 -1.41 20.07
N LYS A 216 17.37 -1.04 19.08
CA LYS A 216 18.79 -1.37 19.02
C LYS A 216 19.56 -0.82 20.23
N ASP A 217 19.33 0.44 20.59
CA ASP A 217 19.98 1.06 21.76
C ASP A 217 19.59 0.33 23.05
N LYS A 218 18.31 -0.06 23.18
CA LYS A 218 17.80 -0.80 24.34
C LYS A 218 18.46 -2.18 24.45
N GLU A 219 18.59 -2.91 23.34
CA GLU A 219 19.24 -4.22 23.30
C GLU A 219 20.71 -4.12 23.74
N GLN A 220 21.44 -3.12 23.22
CA GLN A 220 22.84 -2.90 23.57
C GLN A 220 23.04 -2.57 25.07
N ILE A 221 22.14 -1.77 25.65
CA ILE A 221 22.17 -1.45 27.09
C ILE A 221 21.91 -2.71 27.92
N ALA A 222 20.95 -3.53 27.51
CA ALA A 222 20.60 -4.76 28.22
C ALA A 222 21.77 -5.76 28.25
N GLU A 223 22.45 -5.95 27.11
CA GLU A 223 23.66 -6.77 27.03
C GLU A 223 24.78 -6.26 27.95
N THR A 224 25.01 -4.94 27.95
CA THR A 224 26.05 -4.31 28.78
C THR A 224 25.78 -4.50 30.28
N LEU A 225 24.53 -4.31 30.71
CA LEU A 225 24.14 -4.48 32.11
C LEU A 225 24.26 -5.93 32.56
N LEU A 226 23.87 -6.89 31.73
CA LEU A 226 23.98 -8.30 32.09
C LEU A 226 25.40 -8.79 32.18
N LYS A 227 26.26 -8.35 31.25
CA LYS A 227 27.69 -8.66 31.33
C LYS A 227 28.26 -8.18 32.67
N LYS A 228 27.91 -6.95 33.08
CA LYS A 228 28.37 -6.36 34.34
C LYS A 228 27.82 -7.07 35.58
N ILE A 229 26.55 -7.49 35.58
CA ILE A 229 25.94 -8.22 36.70
C ILE A 229 26.56 -9.62 36.85
N ASN A 230 26.89 -10.27 35.74
CA ASN A 230 27.48 -11.61 35.72
C ASN A 230 29.03 -11.62 35.82
N GLU A 231 29.66 -10.45 35.98
CA GLU A 231 31.12 -10.37 36.18
C GLU A 231 31.52 -11.16 37.44
N PRO A 232 32.57 -12.01 37.37
CA PRO A 232 33.01 -12.79 38.51
C PRO A 232 33.54 -11.89 39.62
N GLU A 233 33.06 -12.09 40.85
CA GLU A 233 33.58 -11.41 42.05
C GLU A 233 35.07 -11.71 42.30
N ILE A 234 35.58 -12.83 41.74
CA ILE A 234 36.98 -13.24 41.79
C ILE A 234 37.51 -13.43 40.36
N LEU A 235 38.29 -12.46 39.87
CA LEU A 235 38.99 -12.53 38.58
C LEU A 235 40.04 -13.67 38.58
N GLN A 236 40.27 -14.34 37.44
CA GLN A 236 41.22 -15.47 37.35
C GLN A 236 42.64 -15.15 37.80
N THR A 237 43.09 -13.90 37.61
CA THR A 237 44.37 -13.39 38.12
C THR A 237 44.46 -13.37 39.65
N ASN A 238 43.33 -13.47 40.34
CA ASN A 238 43.22 -13.51 41.79
C ASN A 238 42.88 -14.90 42.35
N ILE A 239 42.74 -15.96 41.56
CA ILE A 239 42.48 -17.30 42.13
C ILE A 239 43.62 -17.70 43.09
N LYS A 240 44.89 -17.44 42.70
CA LYS A 240 46.05 -17.64 43.59
C LYS A 240 45.98 -16.80 44.88
N SER A 241 45.48 -15.57 44.82
CA SER A 241 45.40 -14.66 45.98
C SER A 241 44.15 -14.90 46.84
N ALA A 242 43.05 -15.39 46.26
CA ALA A 242 41.83 -15.81 46.95
C ALA A 242 42.06 -17.12 47.71
N VAL A 243 42.69 -18.12 47.09
CA VAL A 243 43.17 -19.34 47.77
C VAL A 243 44.10 -18.97 48.94
N GLN A 244 44.94 -17.92 48.76
CA GLN A 244 45.85 -17.44 49.80
C GLN A 244 45.15 -16.69 50.95
N LYS A 245 44.06 -15.97 50.71
CA LYS A 245 43.26 -15.28 51.74
C LYS A 245 42.32 -16.23 52.50
N MET A 246 41.83 -17.28 51.85
CA MET A 246 40.88 -18.23 52.43
C MET A 246 41.51 -19.20 53.43
N MET A 247 42.85 -19.28 53.51
CA MET A 247 43.58 -20.18 54.40
C MET A 247 44.32 -19.42 55.50
N HIS A 248 43.64 -19.18 56.62
CA HIS A 248 44.27 -18.74 57.87
C HIS A 248 44.52 -19.93 58.79
N SER A 249 45.72 -20.52 58.73
CA SER A 249 46.39 -21.17 59.87
C SER A 249 47.71 -21.81 59.42
N LYS A 250 48.74 -21.76 60.27
CA LYS A 250 50.11 -22.23 59.99
C LYS A 250 50.18 -23.76 59.95
N ASP A 251 50.04 -24.37 58.78
CA ASP A 251 50.65 -25.66 58.36
C ASP A 251 50.47 -25.88 56.83
N VAL A 252 50.81 -24.86 56.03
CA VAL A 252 50.15 -24.63 54.71
C VAL A 252 50.93 -25.09 53.48
N ASN A 253 52.22 -25.41 53.53
CA ASN A 253 52.98 -25.49 52.26
C ASN A 253 52.68 -26.75 51.41
N ASP A 254 52.45 -27.91 52.04
CA ASP A 254 52.11 -29.13 51.31
C ASP A 254 50.62 -29.18 50.93
N TYR A 255 49.73 -28.82 51.86
CA TYR A 255 48.28 -28.79 51.62
C TYR A 255 47.88 -27.76 50.54
N LYS A 256 48.53 -26.58 50.51
CA LYS A 256 48.31 -25.57 49.46
C LYS A 256 48.74 -26.07 48.09
N LYS A 257 49.87 -26.78 48.00
CA LYS A 257 50.36 -27.35 46.75
C LYS A 257 49.41 -28.42 46.22
N THR A 258 48.84 -29.24 47.10
CA THR A 258 47.81 -30.22 46.74
C THR A 258 46.53 -29.55 46.23
N ILE A 259 46.13 -28.42 46.81
CA ILE A 259 44.94 -27.66 46.39
C ILE A 259 45.12 -27.03 45.01
N GLU A 260 46.22 -26.33 44.80
CA GLU A 260 46.55 -25.76 43.49
C GLU A 260 46.60 -26.85 42.41
N GLN A 261 47.17 -28.02 42.72
CA GLN A 261 47.24 -29.15 41.79
C GLN A 261 45.86 -29.67 41.34
N TYR A 262 44.91 -29.87 42.27
CA TYR A 262 43.60 -30.38 41.85
C TYR A 262 42.74 -29.30 41.20
N ILE A 263 42.86 -28.03 41.59
CA ILE A 263 42.17 -26.92 40.91
C ILE A 263 42.69 -26.80 39.48
N ASP A 264 44.00 -26.81 39.26
CA ASP A 264 44.60 -26.75 37.93
C ASP A 264 44.13 -27.93 37.07
N LYS A 265 44.04 -29.13 37.66
CA LYS A 265 43.48 -30.32 37.01
C LYS A 265 42.00 -30.14 36.64
N MET A 266 41.16 -29.67 37.56
CA MET A 266 39.74 -29.39 37.30
C MET A 266 39.57 -28.34 36.21
N MET A 267 40.36 -27.26 36.26
CA MET A 267 40.33 -26.20 35.24
C MET A 267 40.80 -26.69 33.87
N ALA A 268 41.86 -27.49 33.80
CA ALA A 268 42.34 -28.06 32.54
C ALA A 268 41.30 -29.02 31.94
N ASN A 269 40.72 -29.89 32.76
CA ASN A 269 39.65 -30.81 32.34
C ASN A 269 38.40 -30.04 31.88
N ALA A 270 37.98 -29.02 32.63
CA ALA A 270 36.85 -28.17 32.30
C ALA A 270 37.08 -27.46 30.96
N LYS A 271 38.25 -26.84 30.75
CA LYS A 271 38.60 -26.18 29.48
C LYS A 271 38.59 -27.15 28.30
N LEU A 272 39.13 -28.35 28.46
CA LEU A 272 39.12 -29.37 27.42
C LEU A 272 37.69 -29.78 27.03
N LYS A 273 36.83 -29.99 28.03
CA LYS A 273 35.41 -30.33 27.83
C LYS A 273 34.63 -29.20 27.17
N LEU A 274 34.85 -27.95 27.59
CA LEU A 274 34.24 -26.77 26.97
C LEU A 274 34.64 -26.61 25.50
N GLN A 275 35.93 -26.80 25.18
CA GLN A 275 36.41 -26.78 23.78
C GLN A 275 35.83 -27.92 22.95
N LYS A 276 35.69 -29.11 23.53
CA LYS A 276 35.03 -30.25 22.87
C LYS A 276 33.55 -29.95 22.60
N GLY A 277 32.84 -29.42 23.58
CA GLY A 277 31.43 -29.04 23.45
C GLY A 277 31.15 -28.11 22.25
N LEU A 278 32.01 -27.12 22.07
CA LEU A 278 31.95 -26.14 20.97
C LEU A 278 32.03 -26.77 19.56
N THR A 279 32.60 -27.97 19.40
CA THR A 279 32.71 -28.64 18.09
C THR A 279 31.56 -29.59 17.79
N PHE A 280 30.76 -29.98 18.78
CA PHE A 280 29.69 -30.97 18.64
C PHE A 280 28.27 -30.38 18.58
N ASN A 281 27.98 -29.31 19.31
CA ASN A 281 26.64 -28.72 19.36
C ASN A 281 26.70 -27.19 19.52
N ASN A 282 26.20 -26.44 18.54
CA ASN A 282 26.21 -24.98 18.58
C ASN A 282 25.10 -24.38 19.46
N SER A 283 24.02 -25.10 19.76
CA SER A 283 22.88 -24.55 20.49
C SER A 283 23.03 -24.65 22.01
N ASP A 284 23.60 -25.74 22.51
CA ASP A 284 24.05 -25.88 23.90
C ASP A 284 25.35 -26.69 23.94
N PRO A 285 26.53 -26.02 23.84
CA PRO A 285 27.82 -26.68 23.77
C PRO A 285 28.14 -27.51 25.02
N GLN A 286 27.52 -27.22 26.16
CA GLN A 286 27.82 -27.93 27.41
C GLN A 286 27.04 -29.22 27.60
N ASN A 287 25.95 -29.39 26.85
CA ASN A 287 25.10 -30.57 26.95
C ASN A 287 25.90 -31.85 26.63
N GLY A 288 25.87 -32.81 27.56
CA GLY A 288 26.58 -34.08 27.45
C GLY A 288 28.09 -34.05 27.65
N GLN A 289 28.67 -32.96 28.13
CA GLN A 289 30.13 -32.88 28.38
C GLN A 289 30.53 -33.24 29.82
N TRP A 290 29.59 -33.29 30.76
CA TRP A 290 29.81 -33.37 32.21
C TRP A 290 29.19 -34.62 32.83
N GLY A 291 29.10 -35.68 32.05
CA GLY A 291 28.66 -36.98 32.54
C GLY A 291 27.14 -37.19 32.57
N LEU A 292 26.32 -36.22 32.11
CA LEU A 292 24.86 -36.34 31.92
C LEU A 292 24.00 -36.58 33.19
N HIS A 293 24.59 -36.60 34.38
CA HIS A 293 23.87 -36.89 35.62
C HIS A 293 23.95 -35.70 36.58
N ALA A 294 22.79 -35.22 37.05
CA ALA A 294 22.71 -34.19 38.08
C ALA A 294 23.02 -34.74 39.48
N ILE A 295 22.98 -36.07 39.64
CA ILE A 295 23.34 -36.79 40.86
C ILE A 295 24.41 -37.83 40.53
N ASN A 296 25.56 -37.75 41.18
CA ASN A 296 26.67 -38.68 40.98
C ASN A 296 27.54 -38.76 42.24
N ASN A 297 28.05 -39.94 42.60
CA ASN A 297 28.89 -40.15 43.79
C ASN A 297 28.37 -39.50 45.08
N GLU A 298 27.06 -39.61 45.34
CA GLU A 298 26.40 -38.98 46.50
C GLU A 298 26.48 -37.43 46.52
N ARG A 299 26.68 -36.81 45.36
CA ARG A 299 26.61 -35.36 45.15
C ARG A 299 25.41 -35.05 44.28
N GLU A 300 24.71 -33.97 44.57
CA GLU A 300 23.55 -33.52 43.82
C GLU A 300 23.69 -32.03 43.46
N LEU A 301 23.51 -31.75 42.17
CA LEU A 301 23.46 -30.41 41.61
C LEU A 301 22.00 -30.03 41.29
N THR A 302 21.50 -29.01 41.96
CA THR A 302 20.15 -28.46 41.75
C THR A 302 20.22 -27.00 41.33
N ALA A 303 19.11 -26.48 40.79
CA ALA A 303 18.96 -25.07 40.48
C ALA A 303 17.54 -24.60 40.79
N THR A 304 17.44 -23.35 41.23
CA THR A 304 16.17 -22.61 41.30
C THR A 304 16.22 -21.45 40.32
N VAL A 305 15.12 -21.23 39.60
CA VAL A 305 15.02 -20.21 38.55
C VAL A 305 13.83 -19.33 38.86
N ILE A 306 14.07 -18.04 39.03
CA ILE A 306 13.04 -17.04 39.33
C ILE A 306 13.06 -15.99 38.21
N GLU A 307 11.91 -15.72 37.60
CA GLU A 307 11.76 -14.63 36.64
C GLU A 307 11.63 -13.30 37.41
N GLU A 308 12.65 -12.45 37.35
CA GLU A 308 12.66 -11.15 38.04
C GLU A 308 11.92 -10.09 37.21
N THR A 309 12.12 -10.12 35.89
CA THR A 309 11.40 -9.27 34.92
C THR A 309 11.18 -10.06 33.64
N LYS A 310 10.22 -9.64 32.80
CA LYS A 310 9.78 -10.40 31.61
C LYS A 310 10.97 -10.83 30.73
N GLY A 311 11.31 -12.12 30.76
CA GLY A 311 12.39 -12.76 30.01
C GLY A 311 13.75 -12.82 30.71
N LEU A 312 13.98 -12.15 31.84
CA LEU A 312 15.23 -12.22 32.60
C LEU A 312 15.08 -13.09 33.85
N TYR A 313 15.93 -14.10 33.97
CA TYR A 313 15.85 -15.10 35.02
C TYR A 313 17.06 -15.05 35.94
N LYS A 314 16.80 -14.99 37.25
CA LYS A 314 17.78 -15.23 38.29
C LYS A 314 17.90 -16.73 38.53
N ILE A 315 19.08 -17.27 38.31
CA ILE A 315 19.40 -18.69 38.48
C ILE A 315 20.28 -18.82 39.72
N LYS A 316 19.83 -19.64 40.67
CA LYS A 316 20.61 -20.01 41.84
C LYS A 316 20.93 -21.49 41.79
N LEU A 317 22.19 -21.80 41.53
CA LEU A 317 22.75 -23.15 41.51
C LEU A 317 23.14 -23.55 42.93
N LYS A 318 22.88 -24.82 43.28
CA LYS A 318 23.14 -25.37 44.61
C LYS A 318 23.69 -26.79 44.50
N LEU A 319 24.88 -27.02 45.05
CA LEU A 319 25.50 -28.34 45.14
C LEU A 319 25.55 -28.80 46.60
N ILE A 320 24.99 -29.99 46.87
CA ILE A 320 24.93 -30.62 48.19
C ILE A 320 25.35 -32.10 48.14
N SER A 321 25.62 -32.69 49.30
CA SER A 321 25.73 -34.15 49.45
C SER A 321 24.34 -34.77 49.67
N THR A 322 24.06 -35.90 49.00
CA THR A 322 22.84 -36.68 49.24
C THR A 322 22.95 -37.60 50.46
N ASN A 323 24.17 -37.75 51.01
CA ASN A 323 24.47 -38.54 52.21
C ASN A 323 25.34 -37.70 53.17
N PRO A 324 24.80 -36.61 53.73
CA PRO A 324 25.60 -35.64 54.51
C PRO A 324 26.22 -36.25 55.78
N ASP A 325 25.60 -37.28 56.36
CA ASP A 325 26.09 -37.89 57.61
C ASP A 325 27.33 -38.76 57.40
N ASN A 326 27.46 -39.43 56.24
CA ASN A 326 28.56 -40.37 55.96
C ASN A 326 29.57 -39.84 54.94
N ASN A 327 29.14 -38.93 54.07
CA ASN A 327 29.96 -38.31 53.03
C ASN A 327 29.60 -36.82 52.90
N PRO A 328 29.87 -36.00 53.93
CA PRO A 328 29.58 -34.57 53.89
C PRO A 328 30.38 -33.87 52.80
N LEU A 329 29.82 -32.77 52.27
CA LEU A 329 30.57 -31.90 51.38
C LEU A 329 31.56 -31.08 52.21
N ASP A 330 32.86 -31.36 52.05
CA ASP A 330 33.92 -30.79 52.87
C ASP A 330 34.01 -29.27 52.69
N SER A 331 33.91 -28.53 53.80
CA SER A 331 33.96 -27.05 53.80
C SER A 331 35.34 -26.49 53.44
N SER A 332 36.35 -27.34 53.34
CA SER A 332 37.67 -27.01 52.81
C SER A 332 37.79 -27.22 51.29
N ASP A 333 36.80 -27.83 50.63
CA ASP A 333 36.81 -28.08 49.20
C ASP A 333 36.27 -26.90 48.38
N LEU A 334 36.60 -26.89 47.09
CA LEU A 334 36.14 -25.91 46.12
C LEU A 334 35.35 -26.61 45.02
N VAL A 335 34.18 -26.06 44.71
CA VAL A 335 33.36 -26.50 43.59
C VAL A 335 33.67 -25.62 42.39
N LEU A 336 33.91 -26.26 41.25
CA LEU A 336 34.06 -25.57 39.97
C LEU A 336 32.76 -25.71 39.18
N PHE A 337 32.07 -24.60 38.97
CA PHE A 337 30.94 -24.52 38.03
C PHE A 337 31.44 -24.09 36.65
N ALA A 338 31.10 -24.88 35.64
CA ALA A 338 31.28 -24.53 34.24
C ALA A 338 29.94 -24.02 33.68
N LEU A 339 29.97 -22.78 33.22
CA LEU A 339 28.84 -22.02 32.71
C LEU A 339 28.92 -21.90 31.20
N TYR A 340 27.84 -21.41 30.60
CA TYR A 340 27.79 -21.21 29.16
C TYR A 340 28.87 -20.21 28.73
N ASN A 341 29.37 -20.34 27.49
CA ASN A 341 30.58 -19.64 27.02
C ASN A 341 30.52 -18.11 27.06
N THR A 342 29.34 -17.56 27.33
CA THR A 342 29.04 -16.14 27.35
C THR A 342 29.21 -15.54 28.75
N PHE A 343 29.38 -16.39 29.77
CA PHE A 343 29.65 -16.01 31.16
C PHE A 343 31.14 -15.74 31.45
N GLY A 344 31.92 -15.38 30.43
CA GLY A 344 33.34 -15.02 30.51
C GLY A 344 34.27 -16.05 29.87
N ASP A 345 35.58 -15.74 29.84
CA ASP A 345 36.60 -16.60 29.23
C ASP A 345 37.74 -16.94 30.21
N PRO A 346 37.93 -18.21 30.59
CA PRO A 346 36.94 -19.30 30.53
C PRO A 346 35.66 -19.03 31.33
N PRO A 347 34.52 -19.63 30.93
CA PRO A 347 33.22 -19.48 31.59
C PRO A 347 33.14 -20.35 32.85
N ILE A 348 34.09 -20.17 33.76
CA ILE A 348 34.25 -20.99 34.96
C ILE A 348 34.06 -20.11 36.19
N ARG A 349 33.44 -20.65 37.24
CA ARG A 349 33.33 -20.05 38.56
C ARG A 349 33.80 -21.06 39.61
N LEU A 350 34.69 -20.61 40.50
CA LEU A 350 35.11 -21.37 41.67
C LEU A 350 34.34 -20.85 42.87
N VAL A 351 33.67 -21.76 43.56
CA VAL A 351 32.82 -21.46 44.72
C VAL A 351 33.30 -22.28 45.90
N LYS A 352 33.44 -21.65 47.06
CA LYS A 352 33.80 -22.33 48.29
C LYS A 352 32.59 -23.03 48.89
N VAL A 353 32.82 -24.22 49.44
CA VAL A 353 31.80 -24.91 50.22
C VAL A 353 31.64 -24.22 51.58
N GLU A 354 30.42 -23.78 51.88
CA GLU A 354 30.06 -23.21 53.17
C GLU A 354 28.83 -23.97 53.71
N ASN A 355 28.90 -24.41 54.96
CA ASN A 355 27.82 -25.19 55.59
C ASN A 355 27.39 -26.42 54.77
N GLN A 356 28.37 -27.17 54.25
CA GLN A 356 28.15 -28.36 53.39
C GLN A 356 27.38 -28.06 52.08
N CYS A 357 27.41 -26.81 51.62
CA CYS A 357 26.71 -26.37 50.43
C CYS A 357 27.59 -25.43 49.61
N ALA A 358 27.56 -25.55 48.28
CA ALA A 358 28.13 -24.55 47.39
C ALA A 358 27.00 -23.89 46.58
N GLU A 359 26.88 -22.57 46.67
CA GLU A 359 25.83 -21.79 46.00
C GLU A 359 26.43 -20.77 45.02
N LEU A 360 25.84 -20.67 43.83
CA LEU A 360 26.21 -19.68 42.81
C LEU A 360 24.96 -19.02 42.26
N GLU A 361 24.91 -17.69 42.31
CA GLU A 361 23.84 -16.88 41.73
C GLU A 361 24.32 -16.20 40.43
N LEU A 362 23.49 -16.25 39.38
CA LEU A 362 23.75 -15.64 38.08
C LEU A 362 22.44 -15.29 37.36
N TYR A 363 22.51 -14.46 36.33
CA TYR A 363 21.35 -14.05 35.54
C TYR A 363 21.46 -14.51 34.08
N SER A 364 20.36 -14.99 33.49
CA SER A 364 20.31 -15.44 32.09
C SER A 364 18.96 -15.13 31.42
N TYR A 365 18.96 -15.01 30.08
CA TYR A 365 17.75 -14.92 29.26
C TYR A 365 17.17 -16.29 28.88
N GLY A 366 17.97 -17.34 28.98
CA GLY A 366 17.61 -18.68 28.51
C GLY A 366 18.28 -19.79 29.30
N ALA A 367 17.74 -20.98 29.14
CA ALA A 367 18.26 -22.20 29.72
C ALA A 367 19.55 -22.66 29.02
N PHE A 368 20.49 -23.19 29.80
CA PHE A 368 21.70 -23.86 29.33
C PHE A 368 22.03 -25.03 30.24
N THR A 369 22.95 -25.88 29.78
CA THR A 369 23.53 -26.93 30.61
C THR A 369 24.68 -26.38 31.46
N VAL A 370 24.66 -26.66 32.75
CA VAL A 370 25.71 -26.33 33.71
C VAL A 370 26.49 -27.60 34.04
N GLY A 371 27.82 -27.52 33.97
CA GLY A 371 28.70 -28.55 34.49
C GLY A 371 29.21 -28.20 35.89
N ALA A 372 29.47 -29.20 36.73
CA ALA A 372 30.19 -29.00 37.98
C ALA A 372 31.24 -30.09 38.22
N PHE A 373 32.39 -29.68 38.75
CA PHE A 373 33.38 -30.57 39.34
C PHE A 373 33.41 -30.39 40.85
N VAL A 374 33.44 -31.51 41.57
CA VAL A 374 33.52 -31.59 43.03
C VAL A 374 34.43 -32.77 43.44
N ASP A 375 34.74 -32.89 44.73
CA ASP A 375 35.62 -33.93 45.29
C ASP A 375 37.00 -33.90 44.63
N LYS A 376 37.62 -32.71 44.60
CA LYS A 376 38.92 -32.47 43.96
C LYS A 376 38.97 -32.88 42.48
N GLY A 377 37.83 -32.79 41.81
CA GLY A 377 37.67 -33.10 40.38
C GLY A 377 37.50 -34.58 40.05
N THR A 378 37.14 -35.41 41.04
CA THR A 378 36.83 -36.83 40.81
C THR A 378 35.36 -37.07 40.48
N THR A 379 34.47 -36.17 40.93
CA THR A 379 33.04 -36.23 40.64
C THR A 379 32.65 -35.14 39.65
N GLU A 380 31.94 -35.54 38.60
CA GLU A 380 31.35 -34.68 37.58
C GLU A 380 29.83 -34.72 37.71
N LEU A 381 29.21 -33.54 37.59
CA LEU A 381 27.76 -33.38 37.58
C LEU A 381 27.35 -32.51 36.39
N GLU A 382 26.19 -32.83 35.83
CA GLU A 382 25.58 -32.08 34.74
C GLU A 382 24.13 -31.74 35.06
N LEU A 383 23.76 -30.47 34.91
CA LEU A 383 22.38 -30.03 35.07
C LEU A 383 21.94 -29.20 33.86
N ASN A 384 20.99 -29.74 33.10
CA ASN A 384 20.33 -28.97 32.04
C ASN A 384 19.18 -28.15 32.65
N LEU A 385 19.33 -26.83 32.67
CA LEU A 385 18.34 -25.91 33.26
C LEU A 385 16.99 -25.95 32.51
N GLY A 386 16.97 -26.36 31.24
CA GLY A 386 15.74 -26.48 30.45
C GLY A 386 14.88 -27.69 30.83
N ASN A 387 15.47 -28.68 31.49
CA ASN A 387 14.78 -29.90 31.93
C ASN A 387 14.14 -29.77 33.32
N LEU A 388 14.30 -28.62 33.98
CA LEU A 388 13.68 -28.38 35.28
C LEU A 388 12.14 -28.39 35.17
N PRO A 389 11.43 -28.93 36.18
CA PRO A 389 9.97 -29.06 36.14
C PRO A 389 9.26 -27.70 36.25
N ASP A 390 9.79 -26.78 37.06
CA ASP A 390 9.11 -25.52 37.45
C ASP A 390 9.60 -24.28 36.69
N VAL A 391 10.05 -24.44 35.43
CA VAL A 391 10.56 -23.32 34.62
C VAL A 391 9.68 -23.04 33.40
N SER A 392 9.54 -21.75 33.06
CA SER A 392 8.62 -21.29 32.02
C SER A 392 8.99 -21.83 30.62
N TYR A 393 8.01 -21.93 29.72
CA TYR A 393 8.26 -22.31 28.33
C TYR A 393 9.24 -21.34 27.64
N TYR A 394 9.14 -20.04 27.95
CA TYR A 394 10.04 -19.03 27.39
C TYR A 394 11.49 -19.26 27.83
N PHE A 395 11.74 -19.61 29.09
CA PHE A 395 13.08 -19.94 29.58
C PHE A 395 13.71 -21.13 28.82
N LYS A 396 12.90 -22.14 28.48
CA LYS A 396 13.36 -23.36 27.76
C LYS A 396 13.70 -23.12 26.29
N THR A 397 13.09 -22.12 25.66
CA THR A 397 13.07 -21.97 24.19
C THR A 397 13.97 -20.84 23.68
N ILE A 398 14.42 -19.95 24.58
CA ILE A 398 15.33 -18.86 24.23
C ILE A 398 16.76 -19.41 24.14
N ASN A 399 17.24 -19.65 22.92
CA ASN A 399 18.64 -19.99 22.61
C ASN A 399 19.56 -18.76 22.56
N SER A 400 19.04 -17.53 22.74
CA SER A 400 19.86 -16.33 22.80
C SER A 400 20.45 -16.18 24.21
N ILE A 401 21.51 -16.93 24.44
CA ILE A 401 22.40 -16.73 25.57
C ILE A 401 23.53 -15.87 25.01
N ILE A 402 23.57 -14.60 25.45
CA ILE A 402 24.36 -13.46 24.91
C ILE A 402 25.55 -13.86 24.03
#